data_AF-A0A779YVB2-F1
#
_entry.id   AF-A0A779YVB2-F1
#
_cell.length_a   1.000
_cell.length_b   1.000
_cell.length_c   1.000
_cell.angle_alpha   90.00
_cell.angle_beta   90.00
_cell.angle_gamma   90.00
#
_symmetry.space_group_name_H-M   'P 1'
#
loop_
_entity.id
_entity.type
_entity.pdbx_description
1 polymer ?
#
loop_
_entity_poly.entity_id
_entity_poly.type
_entity_poly.pdbx_seq_one_letter_code
_entity_poly.pdbx_strand_id
1 'polypeptide(L)'
;MNENSTLNALICRHARNLLLAQGWPEETDVDQRNPNYPGWISIYVRLDAPRLATLLINRHGGVLPPLLASAIQRLTGTGAELVLSGSQWQSLPVLPADGTQVSFPYAGEWLTEDEIRAVLDAVHDAVRS
;
A
#
# COMPACT_ATOMS: atom_id res chain seq x y z
N MET A 1 28.99 17.86 -2.35
CA MET A 1 28.11 17.17 -3.31
C MET A 1 26.73 17.71 -3.06
N ASN A 2 26.17 18.48 -4.00
CA ASN A 2 24.85 19.09 -3.82
C ASN A 2 23.85 17.94 -3.87
N GLU A 3 23.38 17.50 -2.69
CA GLU A 3 22.42 16.42 -2.58
C GLU A 3 21.25 16.71 -3.50
N ASN A 4 20.79 15.71 -4.25
CA ASN A 4 19.75 15.84 -5.26
C ASN A 4 18.36 16.04 -4.63
N SER A 5 18.28 16.84 -3.57
CA SER A 5 17.14 17.05 -2.69
C SER A 5 15.93 17.58 -3.43
N THR A 6 16.13 18.50 -4.38
CA THR A 6 15.05 19.01 -5.25
C THR A 6 14.49 17.90 -6.14
N LEU A 7 15.35 17.09 -6.78
CA LEU A 7 14.90 15.98 -7.62
C LEU A 7 14.17 14.92 -6.78
N ASN A 8 14.72 14.55 -5.63
CA ASN A 8 14.12 13.58 -4.72
C ASN A 8 12.75 14.05 -4.20
N ALA A 9 12.62 15.33 -3.85
CA ALA A 9 11.34 15.91 -3.44
C ALA A 9 10.31 15.89 -4.57
N LEU A 10 10.71 16.18 -5.81
CA LEU A 10 9.83 16.10 -6.98
C LEU A 10 9.40 14.66 -7.26
N ILE A 11 10.31 13.69 -7.15
CA ILE A 11 10.01 12.25 -7.30
C ILE A 11 9.01 11.79 -6.24
N CYS A 12 9.25 12.09 -4.95
CA CYS A 12 8.31 11.74 -3.89
C CYS A 12 6.95 12.41 -4.08
N ARG A 13 6.91 13.68 -4.50
CA ARG A 13 5.65 14.38 -4.78
C ARG A 13 4.91 13.76 -5.94
N HIS A 14 5.62 13.40 -7.01
CA HIS A 14 5.03 12.74 -8.17
C HIS A 14 4.47 11.37 -7.81
N ALA A 15 5.23 10.56 -7.07
CA ALA A 15 4.78 9.25 -6.58
C ALA A 15 3.52 9.36 -5.72
N ARG A 16 3.46 10.32 -4.78
CA ARG A 16 2.24 10.58 -3.99
C ARG A 16 1.05 10.96 -4.87
N ASN A 17 1.26 11.82 -5.86
CA ASN A 17 0.18 12.22 -6.77
C ASN A 17 -0.35 11.01 -7.58
N LEU A 18 0.53 10.09 -8.01
CA LEU A 18 0.12 8.86 -8.68
C LEU A 18 -0.70 7.96 -7.75
N LEU A 19 -0.23 7.74 -6.52
CA LEU A 19 -0.95 6.95 -5.51
C LEU A 19 -2.33 7.55 -5.22
N LEU A 20 -2.42 8.87 -5.05
CA LEU A 20 -3.72 9.55 -4.88
C LEU A 20 -4.65 9.34 -6.07
N ALA A 21 -4.14 9.45 -7.31
CA ALA A 21 -4.94 9.20 -8.51
C ALA A 21 -5.44 7.75 -8.60
N GLN A 22 -4.71 6.81 -8.01
CA GLN A 22 -5.09 5.39 -7.91
C GLN A 22 -6.01 5.08 -6.71
N GLY A 23 -6.37 6.09 -5.90
CA GLY A 23 -7.30 5.94 -4.78
C GLY A 23 -6.64 5.55 -3.44
N TRP A 24 -5.32 5.69 -3.32
CA TRP A 24 -4.63 5.58 -2.04
C TRP A 24 -4.98 6.76 -1.12
N PRO A 25 -4.99 6.56 0.21
CA PRO A 25 -5.32 7.63 1.15
C PRO A 25 -4.23 8.73 1.17
N GLU A 26 -4.62 9.95 1.54
CA GLU A 26 -3.71 11.10 1.56
C GLU A 26 -2.56 10.97 2.57
N GLU A 27 -2.76 10.20 3.64
CA GLU A 27 -1.73 9.93 4.64
C GLU A 27 -0.73 8.85 4.20
N THR A 28 -0.79 8.41 2.93
CA THR A 28 0.24 7.55 2.34
C THR A 28 1.55 8.32 2.25
N ASP A 29 2.52 7.92 3.05
CA ASP A 29 3.84 8.52 3.03
C ASP A 29 4.72 7.84 1.99
N VAL A 30 5.57 8.64 1.36
CA VAL A 30 6.54 8.21 0.37
C VAL A 30 7.88 8.81 0.74
N ASP A 31 8.82 7.94 1.06
CA ASP A 31 10.16 8.28 1.49
C ASP A 31 11.21 7.86 0.46
N GLN A 32 12.21 8.72 0.24
CA GLN A 32 13.34 8.44 -0.63
C GLN A 32 14.43 7.75 0.21
N ARG A 33 14.65 6.46 -0.03
CA ARG A 33 15.50 5.63 0.83
C ARG A 33 16.97 6.00 0.80
N ASN A 34 17.46 6.43 -0.35
CA ASN A 34 18.82 6.92 -0.50
C ASN A 34 18.83 8.15 -1.43
N PRO A 35 19.30 9.31 -0.97
CA PRO A 35 19.35 10.52 -1.79
C PRO A 35 20.22 10.42 -3.04
N ASN A 36 21.16 9.46 -3.09
CA ASN A 36 22.07 9.23 -4.22
C ASN A 36 21.48 8.31 -5.29
N TYR A 37 20.35 7.65 -5.02
CA TYR A 37 19.65 6.77 -5.96
C TYR A 37 18.21 7.26 -6.19
N PRO A 38 18.03 8.39 -6.90
CA PRO A 38 16.71 8.97 -7.15
C PRO A 38 15.76 7.94 -7.77
N GLY A 39 14.54 7.85 -7.23
CA GLY A 39 13.53 6.86 -7.65
C GLY A 39 13.49 5.62 -6.77
N TRP A 40 14.50 5.39 -5.91
CA TRP A 40 14.41 4.37 -4.87
C TRP A 40 13.56 4.87 -3.69
N ILE A 41 12.26 4.62 -3.79
CA ILE A 41 11.25 5.08 -2.83
C ILE A 41 10.64 3.91 -2.04
N SER A 42 10.20 4.19 -0.81
CA SER A 42 9.37 3.31 0.01
C SER A 42 8.02 3.94 0.25
N ILE A 43 6.97 3.11 0.24
CA ILE A 43 5.60 3.52 0.54
C ILE A 43 5.26 3.05 1.97
N TYR A 44 4.70 3.95 2.76
CA TYR A 44 4.24 3.67 4.11
C TYR A 44 2.79 4.11 4.27
N VAL A 45 1.90 3.19 4.64
CA VAL A 45 0.51 3.54 4.93
C VAL A 45 -0.11 2.59 5.94
N ARG A 46 -1.06 3.11 6.72
CA ARG A 46 -1.97 2.33 7.54
C ARG A 46 -3.36 2.45 6.95
N LEU A 47 -3.94 1.32 6.59
CA LEU A 47 -5.28 1.19 6.05
C LEU A 47 -6.17 0.59 7.12
N ASP A 48 -7.05 1.40 7.70
CA ASP A 48 -8.18 0.88 8.47
C ASP A 48 -9.18 0.16 7.53
N ALA A 49 -10.12 -0.57 8.09
CA ALA A 49 -11.16 -1.27 7.33
C ALA A 49 -11.85 -0.40 6.25
N PRO A 50 -12.34 0.83 6.52
CA PRO A 50 -13.00 1.65 5.49
C PRO A 50 -12.04 2.16 4.40
N ARG A 51 -10.78 2.50 4.73
CA ARG A 51 -9.78 2.90 3.73
C ARG A 51 -9.37 1.73 2.86
N LEU A 52 -9.17 0.55 3.46
CA LEU A 52 -8.90 -0.68 2.72
C LEU A 52 -10.05 -1.02 1.78
N ALA A 53 -11.30 -0.90 2.24
CA ALA A 53 -12.47 -1.10 1.40
C ALA A 53 -12.49 -0.13 0.21
N THR A 54 -12.25 1.16 0.47
CA THR A 54 -12.21 2.20 -0.58
C THR A 54 -11.12 1.91 -1.61
N LEU A 55 -9.92 1.55 -1.18
CA LEU A 55 -8.80 1.21 -2.06
C LEU A 55 -9.15 0.04 -2.98
N LEU A 56 -9.71 -1.04 -2.43
CA LEU A 56 -10.08 -2.23 -3.18
C LEU A 56 -11.23 -1.94 -4.16
N ILE A 57 -12.24 -1.15 -3.75
CA ILE A 57 -13.35 -0.76 -4.63
C ILE A 57 -12.84 0.07 -5.81
N ASN A 58 -11.97 1.07 -5.55
CA ASN A 58 -11.38 1.91 -6.59
C ASN A 58 -10.54 1.07 -7.56
N ARG A 59 -9.76 0.11 -7.05
CA ARG A 59 -8.94 -0.79 -7.86
C ARG A 59 -9.78 -1.67 -8.79
N HIS A 60 -10.91 -2.16 -8.31
CA HIS A 60 -11.80 -3.05 -9.07
C HIS A 60 -12.89 -2.30 -9.87
N GLY A 61 -12.74 -0.99 -10.10
CA GLY A 61 -13.67 -0.21 -10.91
C GLY A 61 -15.11 -0.20 -10.35
N GLY A 62 -15.26 -0.33 -9.03
CA GLY A 62 -16.55 -0.38 -8.35
C GLY A 62 -17.16 -1.77 -8.16
N VAL A 63 -16.62 -2.83 -8.78
CA VAL A 63 -17.17 -4.19 -8.68
C VAL A 63 -16.16 -5.15 -8.07
N LEU A 64 -16.33 -5.44 -6.79
CA LEU A 64 -15.44 -6.34 -6.07
C LEU A 64 -15.71 -7.83 -6.40
N PRO A 65 -14.66 -8.64 -6.56
CA PRO A 65 -14.77 -10.10 -6.50
C PRO A 65 -15.49 -10.58 -5.23
N PRO A 66 -16.25 -11.69 -5.27
CA PRO A 66 -17.06 -12.15 -4.15
C PRO A 66 -16.30 -12.33 -2.83
N LEU A 67 -15.06 -12.85 -2.90
CA LEU A 67 -14.20 -13.02 -1.72
C LEU A 67 -13.80 -11.69 -1.10
N LEU A 68 -13.46 -10.69 -1.91
CA LEU A 68 -13.11 -9.35 -1.42
C LEU A 68 -14.33 -8.60 -0.88
N ALA A 69 -15.49 -8.77 -1.52
CA ALA A 69 -16.75 -8.24 -1.02
C ALA A 69 -17.12 -8.81 0.36
N SER A 70 -17.00 -10.13 0.54
CA SER A 70 -17.18 -10.80 1.83
C SER A 70 -16.18 -10.30 2.87
N ALA A 71 -14.89 -10.20 2.51
CA ALA A 71 -13.86 -9.71 3.40
C ALA A 71 -14.14 -8.28 3.88
N ILE A 72 -14.47 -7.36 2.97
CA ILE A 72 -14.81 -5.97 3.30
C ILE A 72 -16.04 -5.90 4.20
N GLN A 73 -17.06 -6.70 3.92
CA GLN A 73 -18.26 -6.76 4.76
C GLN A 73 -17.92 -7.18 6.20
N ARG A 74 -17.03 -8.17 6.38
CA ARG A 74 -16.59 -8.64 7.70
C ARG A 74 -15.70 -7.63 8.44
N LEU A 75 -14.88 -6.90 7.70
CA LEU A 75 -14.04 -5.84 8.26
C LEU A 75 -14.84 -4.57 8.60
N THR A 76 -16.02 -4.39 8.02
CA THR A 76 -16.84 -3.21 8.25
C THR A 76 -17.24 -3.11 9.73
N GLY A 77 -16.81 -2.05 10.39
CA GLY A 77 -17.09 -1.82 11.81
C GLY A 77 -16.13 -2.51 12.78
N THR A 78 -15.06 -3.15 12.28
CA THR A 78 -13.98 -3.72 13.11
C THR A 78 -12.81 -2.73 13.26
N GLY A 79 -11.94 -2.98 14.25
CA GLY A 79 -10.69 -2.25 14.43
C GLY A 79 -9.52 -2.81 13.61
N ALA A 80 -9.82 -3.53 12.53
CA ALA A 80 -8.82 -4.17 11.69
C ALA A 80 -7.99 -3.12 10.94
N GLU A 81 -6.67 -3.26 11.00
CA GLU A 81 -5.73 -2.38 10.30
C GLU A 81 -4.75 -3.22 9.47
N LEU A 82 -4.52 -2.78 8.25
CA LEU A 82 -3.49 -3.31 7.37
C LEU A 82 -2.37 -2.28 7.24
N VAL A 83 -1.15 -2.71 7.49
CA VAL A 83 0.04 -1.86 7.48
C VAL A 83 0.91 -2.23 6.29
N LEU A 84 1.25 -1.23 5.49
CA LEU A 84 2.19 -1.32 4.39
C LEU A 84 3.45 -0.57 4.75
N SER A 85 4.59 -1.23 4.61
CA SER A 85 5.90 -0.64 4.90
C SER A 85 6.95 -1.08 3.89
N GLY A 86 7.86 -0.18 3.54
CA GLY A 86 9.05 -0.55 2.78
C GLY A 86 10.03 -1.38 3.63
N SER A 87 10.59 -2.45 3.05
CA SER A 87 11.56 -3.33 3.70
C SER A 87 12.78 -2.57 4.20
N GLN A 88 12.96 -2.53 5.52
CA GLN A 88 14.08 -1.86 6.20
C GLN A 88 15.44 -2.52 5.98
N TRP A 89 15.44 -3.77 5.51
CA TRP A 89 16.65 -4.57 5.30
C TRP A 89 17.16 -4.53 3.85
N GLN A 90 16.51 -3.78 2.97
CA GLN A 90 16.83 -3.79 1.56
C GLN A 90 17.99 -2.86 1.26
N SER A 91 19.09 -3.43 0.79
CA SER A 91 20.36 -2.73 0.56
C SER A 91 20.51 -2.19 -0.86
N LEU A 92 19.60 -2.55 -1.78
CA LEU A 92 19.65 -2.22 -3.20
C LEU A 92 18.29 -1.67 -3.68
N PRO A 93 18.30 -0.79 -4.70
CA PRO A 93 17.07 -0.37 -5.36
C PRO A 93 16.34 -1.58 -5.94
N VAL A 94 15.07 -1.70 -5.59
CA VAL A 94 14.14 -2.70 -6.14
C VAL A 94 12.86 -2.01 -6.51
N LEU A 95 12.07 -2.65 -7.37
CA LEU A 95 10.71 -2.21 -7.64
C LEU A 95 9.90 -2.20 -6.33
N PRO A 96 8.96 -1.26 -6.15
CA PRO A 96 8.16 -1.15 -4.93
C PRO A 96 7.51 -2.48 -4.51
N ALA A 97 7.07 -3.30 -5.47
CA ALA A 97 6.44 -4.59 -5.20
C ALA A 97 7.38 -5.64 -4.55
N ASP A 98 8.68 -5.60 -4.83
CA ASP A 98 9.65 -6.60 -4.34
C ASP A 98 10.25 -6.24 -2.97
N GLY A 99 9.95 -5.03 -2.50
CA GLY A 99 10.41 -4.50 -1.21
C GLY A 99 9.29 -4.14 -0.24
N THR A 100 8.02 -4.14 -0.66
CA THR A 100 6.90 -3.76 0.21
C THR A 100 6.49 -4.93 1.09
N GLN A 101 6.58 -4.74 2.40
CA GLN A 101 6.03 -5.63 3.40
C GLN A 101 4.59 -5.25 3.69
N VAL A 102 3.69 -6.22 3.55
CA VAL A 102 2.28 -6.09 3.93
C VAL A 102 2.07 -6.88 5.22
N SER A 103 1.57 -6.20 6.25
CA SER A 103 1.29 -6.79 7.55
C SER A 103 -0.18 -6.58 7.88
N PHE A 104 -0.88 -7.65 8.22
CA PHE A 104 -2.28 -7.59 8.63
C PHE A 104 -2.42 -8.23 10.02
N PRO A 105 -2.12 -7.49 11.10
CA PRO A 105 -2.17 -8.01 12.46
C PRO A 105 -3.57 -8.55 12.78
N TYR A 106 -3.65 -9.71 13.42
CA TYR A 106 -4.90 -10.32 13.86
C TYR A 106 -5.92 -10.58 12.74
N ALA A 107 -5.52 -10.61 11.47
CA ALA A 107 -6.43 -10.81 10.34
C ALA A 107 -7.34 -12.05 10.49
N GLY A 108 -6.82 -13.12 11.11
CA GLY A 108 -7.58 -14.34 11.40
C GLY A 108 -8.70 -14.19 12.45
N GLU A 109 -8.77 -13.08 13.18
CA GLU A 109 -9.91 -12.76 14.06
C GLU A 109 -11.14 -12.32 13.26
N TRP A 110 -10.95 -11.75 12.07
CA TRP A 110 -12.04 -11.16 11.27
C TRP A 110 -12.28 -11.88 9.94
N LEU A 111 -11.24 -12.45 9.35
CA LEU A 111 -11.25 -13.04 8.01
C LEU A 111 -10.85 -14.51 8.01
N THR A 112 -11.38 -15.24 7.04
CA THR A 112 -10.92 -16.59 6.71
C THR A 112 -9.58 -16.56 5.96
N GLU A 113 -8.86 -17.68 5.93
CA GLU A 113 -7.54 -17.76 5.28
C GLU A 113 -7.59 -17.38 3.79
N ASP A 114 -8.64 -17.78 3.07
CA ASP A 114 -8.83 -17.43 1.66
C ASP A 114 -9.14 -15.94 1.45
N GLU A 115 -9.90 -15.33 2.36
CA GLU A 115 -10.16 -13.89 2.36
C GLU A 115 -8.89 -13.09 2.66
N ILE A 116 -8.07 -13.55 3.61
CA ILE A 116 -6.77 -12.93 3.93
C ILE A 116 -5.86 -12.96 2.70
N ARG A 117 -5.73 -14.11 2.03
CA ARG A 117 -4.94 -14.23 0.80
C ARG A 117 -5.44 -13.30 -0.29
N ALA A 118 -6.74 -13.28 -0.54
CA ALA A 118 -7.33 -12.42 -1.56
C ALA A 118 -7.06 -10.93 -1.28
N VAL A 119 -7.21 -10.49 -0.03
CA VAL A 119 -6.93 -9.10 0.37
C VAL A 119 -5.44 -8.77 0.18
N LEU A 120 -4.53 -9.64 0.62
CA LEU A 120 -3.08 -9.42 0.48
C LEU A 120 -2.66 -9.37 -0.99
N ASP A 121 -3.18 -10.27 -1.82
CA ASP A 121 -2.88 -10.29 -3.27
C ASP A 121 -3.39 -9.00 -3.95
N ALA A 122 -4.60 -8.56 -3.62
CA ALA A 122 -5.17 -7.34 -4.18
C ALA A 122 -4.40 -6.08 -3.75
N VAL A 123 -3.93 -6.03 -2.50
CA VAL A 123 -3.08 -4.94 -2.00
C VAL A 123 -1.71 -4.96 -2.68
N HIS A 124 -1.09 -6.13 -2.83
CA HIS A 124 0.18 -6.26 -3.56
C HIS A 124 0.04 -5.82 -5.03
N ASP A 125 -1.07 -6.17 -5.68
CA ASP A 125 -1.36 -5.74 -7.05
C ASP A 125 -1.55 -4.21 -7.13
N ALA A 126 -2.21 -3.61 -6.13
CA ALA A 126 -2.35 -2.16 -6.03
C ALA A 126 -1.00 -1.45 -5.86
N VAL A 127 -0.04 -2.04 -5.14
CA VAL A 127 1.33 -1.50 -5.01
C VAL A 127 2.13 -1.59 -6.31
N ARG A 128 1.83 -2.57 -7.18
CA ARG A 128 2.57 -2.82 -8.44
C ARG A 128 2.11 -1.92 -9.60
N SER A 129 0.95 -1.26 -9.48
CA SER A 129 0.26 -0.56 -10.58
C SER A 129 0.68 0.90 -10.76
#